data_AF-A0A7V8A9X4-F1
#
_entry.id   AF-A0A7V8A9X4-F1
#
_cell.length_a   1.000
_cell.length_b   1.000
_cell.length_c   1.000
_cell.angle_alpha   90.00
_cell.angle_beta   90.00
_cell.angle_gamma   90.00
#
_symmetry.space_group_name_H-M   'P 1'
#
loop_
_entity.id
_entity.type
_entity.pdbx_description
1 polymer ?
#
loop_
_entity_poly.entity_id
_entity_poly.type
_entity_poly.pdbx_seq_one_letter_code
_entity_poly.pdbx_strand_id
1 'polypeptide(L)'
;METAIQSGKLRGLLDVRNHDLPDMAEYLGEFAAKFADAVNAVHNVSASLPALVNAQGVDTGLLSGDALGFTGQTALGIVATDGSLQRKINIDFDLGTISVNGGPTSPIGASIGSFVTALNTALGGVGSASFSGGALRITNSVAGNGVVFDEPLANQSLRGDKAFAHFFGLNNLVNSSQQTSFSTGLKSTDAHGFTVGDTFEMRLVSPNGAIMTDKTITIPAGNIGNIITSLNNGATGFGLYGSFGLDNGGAIRWTPNSGNEAMKLEMTKDTAPRTGSTLAFGQLFGFSQGARMARGSALSVNSQIAADPRKLGLAMPDLTSVAIGAIALGLGDSRGAQAIFDVTKSRLNFYSGLGVQGRSMTLGEFVSSIAGDLGTRTASAEANMNSAQNIKTEADTRRSNIEGVNLDEELIKLTAFQQAYSASARMIKAADEMYAALLAAV
;
A
#
# COMPACT_ATOMS: atom_id res chain seq x y z
N MET A 1 -10.20 21.68 16.62
CA MET A 1 -9.33 22.77 16.12
C MET A 1 -9.26 22.82 14.58
N GLU A 2 -9.41 21.70 13.85
CA GLU A 2 -9.39 21.71 12.36
C GLU A 2 -10.53 22.47 11.69
N THR A 3 -11.69 22.67 12.34
CA THR A 3 -12.85 23.36 11.76
C THR A 3 -12.72 24.89 11.65
N ALA A 4 -11.71 25.49 12.28
CA ALA A 4 -11.51 26.95 12.27
C ALA A 4 -10.70 27.47 11.07
N ILE A 5 -9.91 26.61 10.42
CA ILE A 5 -9.04 27.00 9.30
C ILE A 5 -9.69 26.49 8.01
N GLN A 6 -10.44 27.37 7.34
CA GLN A 6 -11.23 27.01 6.16
C GLN A 6 -10.58 27.46 4.83
N SER A 7 -9.60 28.36 4.86
CA SER A 7 -9.00 28.91 3.65
C SER A 7 -7.57 29.44 3.87
N GLY A 8 -6.93 29.86 2.79
CA GLY A 8 -5.60 30.46 2.79
C GLY A 8 -4.46 29.45 2.84
N LYS A 9 -3.24 29.98 2.97
CA LYS A 9 -1.99 29.18 2.92
C LYS A 9 -1.96 28.06 3.97
N LEU A 10 -2.43 28.33 5.18
CA LEU A 10 -2.42 27.34 6.25
C LEU A 10 -3.38 26.17 5.95
N ARG A 11 -4.57 26.45 5.41
CA ARG A 11 -5.48 25.38 4.97
C ARG A 11 -4.85 24.55 3.87
N GLY A 12 -4.29 25.19 2.85
CA GLY A 12 -3.62 24.48 1.75
C GLY A 12 -2.46 23.59 2.22
N LEU A 13 -1.64 24.05 3.18
CA LEU A 13 -0.58 23.22 3.76
C LEU A 13 -1.13 22.03 4.56
N LEU A 14 -2.27 22.20 5.24
CA LEU A 14 -2.94 21.11 5.93
C LEU A 14 -3.52 20.10 4.94
N ASP A 15 -4.10 20.54 3.82
CA ASP A 15 -4.59 19.67 2.75
C ASP A 15 -3.44 18.88 2.11
N VAL A 16 -2.32 19.55 1.81
CA VAL A 16 -1.11 18.89 1.30
C VAL A 16 -0.60 17.83 2.28
N ARG A 17 -0.55 18.15 3.57
CA ARG A 17 -0.04 17.24 4.61
C ARG A 17 -0.99 16.06 4.88
N ASN A 18 -2.29 16.31 4.95
CA ASN A 18 -3.28 15.34 5.43
C ASN A 18 -3.90 14.51 4.30
N HIS A 19 -3.92 15.02 3.07
CA HIS A 19 -4.58 14.38 1.93
C HIS A 19 -3.59 14.11 0.79
N ASP A 20 -2.93 15.15 0.29
CA ASP A 20 -2.16 15.02 -0.95
C ASP A 20 -0.92 14.14 -0.79
N LEU A 21 -0.10 14.39 0.23
CA LEU A 21 1.11 13.62 0.49
C LEU A 21 0.80 12.16 0.89
N PRO A 22 -0.18 11.87 1.77
CA PRO A 22 -0.58 10.49 2.06
C PRO A 22 -1.06 9.73 0.82
N ASP A 23 -1.87 10.35 -0.05
CA ASP A 23 -2.33 9.71 -1.28
C ASP A 23 -1.15 9.44 -2.25
N MET A 24 -0.23 10.39 -2.39
CA MET A 24 0.99 10.20 -3.19
C MET A 24 1.90 9.11 -2.63
N ALA A 25 2.06 9.04 -1.31
CA ALA A 25 2.81 7.98 -0.65
C ALA A 25 2.15 6.61 -0.86
N GLU A 26 0.82 6.55 -0.88
CA GLU A 26 0.07 5.33 -1.18
C GLU A 26 0.25 4.90 -2.64
N TYR A 27 0.18 5.82 -3.61
CA TYR A 27 0.48 5.53 -5.01
C TYR A 27 1.91 5.01 -5.19
N LEU A 28 2.90 5.67 -4.56
CA LEU A 28 4.29 5.22 -4.62
C LEU A 28 4.46 3.85 -3.95
N GLY A 29 3.78 3.62 -2.82
CA GLY A 29 3.78 2.35 -2.12
C GLY A 29 3.15 1.22 -2.93
N GLU A 30 2.12 1.50 -3.73
CA GLU A 30 1.54 0.55 -4.69
C GLU A 30 2.49 0.27 -5.85
N PHE A 31 3.12 1.30 -6.43
CA PHE A 31 4.15 1.11 -7.47
C PHE A 31 5.27 0.20 -6.99
N ALA A 32 5.86 0.55 -5.84
CA ALA A 32 6.94 -0.18 -5.22
C ALA A 32 6.56 -1.64 -4.96
N ALA A 33 5.38 -1.86 -4.36
CA ALA A 33 4.85 -3.18 -4.09
C ALA A 33 4.68 -4.02 -5.37
N LYS A 34 4.04 -3.49 -6.40
CA LYS A 34 3.81 -4.20 -7.66
C LYS A 34 5.09 -4.46 -8.44
N PHE A 35 6.04 -3.53 -8.41
CA PHE A 35 7.36 -3.73 -8.97
C PHE A 35 8.09 -4.88 -8.28
N ALA A 36 8.17 -4.85 -6.94
CA ALA A 36 8.82 -5.89 -6.16
C ALA A 36 8.16 -7.26 -6.39
N ASP A 37 6.82 -7.30 -6.39
CA ASP A 37 6.02 -8.51 -6.63
C ASP A 37 6.31 -9.11 -8.01
N ALA A 38 6.29 -8.30 -9.07
CA ALA A 38 6.49 -8.78 -10.43
C ALA A 38 7.94 -9.24 -10.69
N VAL A 39 8.93 -8.52 -10.16
CA VAL A 39 10.34 -8.93 -10.25
C VAL A 39 10.58 -10.21 -9.45
N ASN A 40 10.02 -10.31 -8.25
CA ASN A 40 10.16 -11.51 -7.42
C ASN A 40 9.43 -12.70 -8.03
N ALA A 41 8.29 -12.52 -8.72
CA ALA A 41 7.60 -13.60 -9.39
C ALA A 41 8.52 -14.36 -10.37
N VAL A 42 9.33 -13.62 -11.13
CA VAL A 42 10.31 -14.21 -12.05
C VAL A 42 11.55 -14.73 -11.33
N HIS A 43 12.09 -13.96 -10.38
CA HIS A 43 13.31 -14.38 -9.70
C HIS A 43 13.10 -15.65 -8.84
N ASN A 44 11.91 -15.86 -8.30
CA ASN A 44 11.60 -17.05 -7.51
C ASN A 44 11.58 -18.35 -8.33
N VAL A 45 11.30 -18.27 -9.62
CA VAL A 45 11.39 -19.41 -10.57
C VAL A 45 12.71 -19.42 -11.35
N SER A 46 13.59 -18.47 -11.06
CA SER A 46 14.94 -18.42 -11.62
C SER A 46 15.95 -18.93 -10.58
N ALA A 47 17.08 -19.43 -11.07
CA ALA A 47 18.15 -19.98 -10.25
C ALA A 47 19.50 -19.40 -10.64
N SER A 48 20.34 -19.18 -9.64
CA SER A 48 21.75 -18.84 -9.82
C SER A 48 22.59 -20.12 -9.87
N LEU A 49 23.82 -19.99 -10.38
CA LEU A 49 24.82 -21.05 -10.26
C LEU A 49 26.09 -20.44 -9.64
N PRO A 50 26.47 -20.80 -8.39
CA PRO A 50 25.85 -21.81 -7.52
C PRO A 50 24.43 -21.46 -7.05
N ALA A 51 23.59 -22.48 -6.84
CA ALA A 51 22.20 -22.32 -6.39
C ALA A 51 22.09 -21.96 -4.89
N LEU A 52 20.89 -21.62 -4.44
CA LEU A 52 20.66 -21.14 -3.07
C LEU A 52 20.84 -22.24 -2.04
N VAL A 53 21.76 -22.05 -1.08
CA VAL A 53 21.90 -23.00 0.04
C VAL A 53 20.70 -22.92 0.99
N ASN A 54 20.20 -21.71 1.22
CA ASN A 54 19.07 -21.42 2.11
C ASN A 54 18.05 -20.58 1.38
N ALA A 55 16.88 -21.15 1.12
CA ALA A 55 15.72 -20.43 0.64
C ALA A 55 14.92 -19.93 1.85
N GLN A 56 14.97 -18.63 2.09
CA GLN A 56 14.31 -17.99 3.24
C GLN A 56 13.11 -17.19 2.75
N GLY A 57 11.92 -17.60 3.18
CA GLY A 57 10.69 -16.90 2.88
C GLY A 57 10.44 -15.67 3.75
N VAL A 58 9.33 -15.00 3.45
CA VAL A 58 8.80 -13.83 4.15
C VAL A 58 7.60 -14.21 5.04
N ASP A 59 7.26 -13.38 6.03
CA ASP A 59 6.04 -13.58 6.82
C ASP A 59 4.83 -13.41 5.90
N THR A 60 4.11 -14.50 5.63
CA THR A 60 2.90 -14.53 4.78
C THR A 60 1.62 -14.20 5.57
N GLY A 61 1.70 -14.06 6.90
CA GLY A 61 0.53 -13.99 7.77
C GLY A 61 -0.19 -15.31 8.00
N LEU A 62 0.28 -16.39 7.37
CA LEU A 62 -0.28 -17.72 7.54
C LEU A 62 0.22 -18.39 8.82
N LEU A 63 -0.61 -19.27 9.35
CA LEU A 63 -0.33 -20.09 10.51
C LEU A 63 -0.07 -21.55 10.08
N SER A 64 0.66 -22.30 10.90
CA SER A 64 0.93 -23.73 10.63
C SER A 64 -0.36 -24.55 10.51
N GLY A 65 -1.42 -24.14 11.21
CA GLY A 65 -2.75 -24.76 11.13
C GLY A 65 -3.61 -24.32 9.94
N ASP A 66 -3.19 -23.29 9.19
CA ASP A 66 -3.97 -22.82 8.05
C ASP A 66 -3.96 -23.84 6.91
N ALA A 67 -5.03 -23.82 6.10
CA ALA A 67 -5.14 -24.66 4.92
C ALA A 67 -3.99 -24.38 3.94
N LEU A 68 -3.47 -25.43 3.31
CA LEU A 68 -2.38 -25.34 2.31
C LEU A 68 -2.82 -24.56 1.07
N GLY A 69 -4.07 -24.75 0.62
CA GLY A 69 -4.77 -23.83 -0.28
C GLY A 69 -4.16 -23.58 -1.66
N PHE A 70 -3.11 -24.31 -2.06
CA PHE A 70 -2.55 -24.27 -3.41
C PHE A 70 -3.37 -25.14 -4.37
N THR A 71 -3.35 -24.77 -5.64
CA THR A 71 -3.74 -25.60 -6.78
C THR A 71 -2.53 -25.77 -7.72
N GLY A 72 -2.60 -26.70 -8.67
CA GLY A 72 -1.54 -26.93 -9.64
C GLY A 72 -0.35 -27.71 -9.11
N GLN A 73 0.80 -27.58 -9.77
CA GLN A 73 2.01 -28.35 -9.50
C GLN A 73 3.23 -27.44 -9.35
N THR A 74 4.19 -27.87 -8.53
CA THR A 74 5.51 -27.23 -8.40
C THR A 74 6.58 -28.30 -8.22
N ALA A 75 7.81 -28.02 -8.63
CA ALA A 75 8.93 -28.91 -8.43
C ALA A 75 10.05 -28.22 -7.66
N LEU A 76 10.59 -28.92 -6.67
CA LEU A 76 11.79 -28.52 -5.95
C LEU A 76 12.95 -29.40 -6.38
N GLY A 77 14.04 -28.76 -6.78
CA GLY A 77 15.29 -29.42 -7.14
C GLY A 77 16.39 -29.14 -6.13
N ILE A 78 17.27 -30.12 -5.93
CA ILE A 78 18.59 -29.90 -5.34
C ILE A 78 19.60 -30.12 -6.46
N VAL A 79 20.41 -29.11 -6.75
CA VAL A 79 21.41 -29.12 -7.82
C VAL A 79 22.82 -28.97 -7.24
N ALA A 80 23.81 -29.58 -7.87
CA ALA A 80 25.22 -29.40 -7.51
C ALA A 80 25.83 -28.12 -8.11
N THR A 81 27.08 -27.83 -7.78
CA THR A 81 27.80 -26.63 -8.28
C THR A 81 27.95 -26.56 -9.79
N ASP A 82 27.88 -27.70 -10.48
CA ASP A 82 27.92 -27.82 -11.94
C ASP A 82 26.55 -27.67 -12.61
N GLY A 83 25.47 -27.54 -11.81
CA GLY A 83 24.10 -27.45 -12.31
C GLY A 83 23.42 -28.81 -12.53
N SER A 84 24.07 -29.92 -12.17
CA SER A 84 23.47 -31.26 -12.24
C SER A 84 22.40 -31.48 -11.17
N LEU A 85 21.28 -32.10 -11.55
CA LEU A 85 20.16 -32.38 -10.65
C LEU A 85 20.46 -33.59 -9.76
N GLN A 86 20.57 -33.37 -8.46
CA GLN A 86 20.86 -34.42 -7.47
C GLN A 86 19.60 -35.02 -6.86
N ARG A 87 18.57 -34.19 -6.65
CA ARG A 87 17.27 -34.63 -6.15
C ARG A 87 16.15 -33.81 -6.77
N LYS A 88 15.05 -34.47 -7.10
CA LYS A 88 13.81 -33.87 -7.57
C LYS A 88 12.67 -34.23 -6.63
N ILE A 89 11.91 -33.23 -6.22
CA ILE A 89 10.70 -33.38 -5.41
C ILE A 89 9.56 -32.74 -6.19
N ASN A 90 8.64 -33.57 -6.68
CA ASN A 90 7.46 -33.07 -7.38
C ASN A 90 6.31 -32.97 -6.38
N ILE A 91 5.64 -31.83 -6.37
CA ILE A 91 4.51 -31.54 -5.50
C ILE A 91 3.31 -31.26 -6.40
N ASP A 92 2.26 -32.05 -6.22
CA ASP A 92 0.99 -31.89 -6.91
C ASP A 92 -0.07 -31.49 -5.89
N PHE A 93 -0.49 -30.23 -5.94
CA PHE A 93 -1.48 -29.69 -5.01
C PHE A 93 -2.91 -30.07 -5.39
N ASP A 94 -3.18 -30.37 -6.67
CA ASP A 94 -4.49 -30.82 -7.13
C ASP A 94 -4.80 -32.24 -6.64
N LEU A 95 -3.79 -33.11 -6.69
CA LEU A 95 -3.87 -34.48 -6.18
C LEU A 95 -3.51 -34.60 -4.70
N GLY A 96 -2.92 -33.56 -4.11
CA GLY A 96 -2.48 -33.57 -2.71
C GLY A 96 -1.32 -34.53 -2.45
N THR A 97 -0.40 -34.67 -3.41
CA THR A 97 0.69 -35.65 -3.36
C THR A 97 2.08 -35.04 -3.53
N ILE A 98 3.07 -35.74 -2.99
CA ILE A 98 4.50 -35.44 -3.14
C ILE A 98 5.23 -36.70 -3.57
N SER A 99 6.14 -36.59 -4.54
CA SER A 99 7.01 -37.70 -4.96
C SER A 99 8.47 -37.27 -5.02
N VAL A 100 9.36 -38.23 -4.81
CA VAL A 100 10.81 -38.01 -4.87
C VAL A 100 11.36 -38.78 -6.06
N ASN A 101 12.11 -38.10 -6.93
CA ASN A 101 12.80 -38.67 -8.08
C ASN A 101 11.90 -39.54 -8.99
N GLY A 102 10.60 -39.20 -9.10
CA GLY A 102 9.62 -39.98 -9.86
C GLY A 102 9.20 -41.30 -9.19
N GLY A 103 9.52 -41.50 -7.92
CA GLY A 103 9.09 -42.64 -7.11
C GLY A 103 7.63 -42.56 -6.64
N PRO A 104 7.23 -43.43 -5.70
CA PRO A 104 5.87 -43.46 -5.16
C PRO A 104 5.44 -42.12 -4.57
N THR A 105 4.16 -41.80 -4.73
CA THR A 105 3.55 -40.60 -4.15
C THR A 105 3.19 -40.82 -2.67
N SER A 106 3.32 -39.75 -1.88
CA SER A 106 2.88 -39.67 -0.48
C SER A 106 1.93 -38.48 -0.31
N PRO A 107 1.01 -38.49 0.67
CA PRO A 107 0.11 -37.37 0.90
C PRO A 107 0.85 -36.16 1.48
N ILE A 108 0.47 -34.96 1.05
CA ILE A 108 1.02 -33.69 1.60
C ILE A 108 0.22 -33.13 2.78
N GLY A 109 -0.97 -33.67 3.02
CA GLY A 109 -1.90 -33.20 4.04
C GLY A 109 -2.59 -31.88 3.68
N ALA A 110 -3.49 -31.42 4.54
CA ALA A 110 -4.38 -30.30 4.26
C ALA A 110 -3.88 -28.94 4.80
N SER A 111 -2.94 -28.93 5.75
CA SER A 111 -2.43 -27.71 6.38
C SER A 111 -0.98 -27.42 6.02
N ILE A 112 -0.54 -26.18 6.26
CA ILE A 112 0.87 -25.78 6.11
C ILE A 112 1.79 -26.67 6.96
N GLY A 113 1.41 -26.97 8.20
CA GLY A 113 2.19 -27.83 9.10
C GLY A 113 2.32 -29.27 8.61
N SER A 114 1.24 -29.86 8.08
CA SER A 114 1.30 -31.19 7.49
C SER A 114 2.16 -31.21 6.22
N PHE A 115 2.07 -30.15 5.41
CA PHE A 115 2.89 -29.99 4.21
C PHE A 115 4.38 -29.90 4.54
N VAL A 116 4.77 -29.11 5.55
CA VAL A 116 6.16 -29.01 6.00
C VAL A 116 6.69 -30.37 6.49
N THR A 117 5.84 -31.17 7.13
CA THR A 117 6.20 -32.53 7.58
C THR A 117 6.43 -33.46 6.38
N ALA A 118 5.53 -33.43 5.40
CA ALA A 118 5.67 -34.19 4.15
C ALA A 118 6.92 -33.76 3.36
N LEU A 119 7.19 -32.45 3.28
CA LEU A 119 8.37 -31.91 2.61
C LEU A 119 9.67 -32.31 3.31
N ASN A 120 9.72 -32.31 4.64
CA ASN A 120 10.89 -32.83 5.38
C ASN A 120 11.13 -34.31 5.09
N THR A 121 10.06 -35.11 5.01
CA THR A 121 10.16 -36.53 4.67
C THR A 121 10.70 -36.70 3.25
N ALA A 122 10.20 -35.89 2.31
CA ALA A 122 10.64 -35.88 0.92
C ALA A 122 12.06 -35.32 0.73
N LEU A 123 12.54 -34.44 1.61
CA LEU A 123 13.92 -33.94 1.63
C LEU A 123 14.89 -34.92 2.30
N GLY A 124 14.44 -35.75 3.24
CA GLY A 124 15.29 -36.72 3.94
C GLY A 124 16.58 -36.09 4.50
N GLY A 125 17.71 -36.77 4.36
CA GLY A 125 19.01 -36.27 4.88
C GLY A 125 19.69 -35.18 4.04
N VAL A 126 19.14 -34.77 2.90
CA VAL A 126 19.78 -33.77 2.02
C VAL A 126 19.29 -32.34 2.28
N GLY A 127 18.27 -32.15 3.11
CA GLY A 127 17.78 -30.84 3.47
C GLY A 127 16.68 -30.88 4.53
N SER A 128 16.24 -29.70 4.95
CA SER A 128 15.18 -29.53 5.94
C SER A 128 14.25 -28.37 5.57
N ALA A 129 12.98 -28.50 5.92
CA ALA A 129 11.97 -27.45 5.82
C ALA A 129 11.43 -27.06 7.20
N SER A 130 11.14 -25.78 7.41
CA SER A 130 10.48 -25.30 8.64
C SER A 130 9.52 -24.16 8.33
N PHE A 131 8.46 -24.02 9.13
CA PHE A 131 7.52 -22.92 9.02
C PHE A 131 7.29 -22.30 10.39
N SER A 132 7.69 -21.04 10.54
CA SER A 132 7.62 -20.30 11.80
C SER A 132 7.51 -18.81 11.54
N GLY A 133 6.67 -18.11 12.32
CA GLY A 133 6.44 -16.67 12.15
C GLY A 133 5.92 -16.31 10.75
N GLY A 134 5.05 -17.16 10.19
CA GLY A 134 4.49 -16.98 8.84
C GLY A 134 5.45 -17.22 7.68
N ALA A 135 6.72 -17.55 7.93
CA ALA A 135 7.74 -17.74 6.91
C ALA A 135 8.12 -19.21 6.73
N LEU A 136 8.15 -19.68 5.48
CA LEU A 136 8.70 -20.98 5.10
C LEU A 136 10.22 -20.85 4.88
N ARG A 137 10.98 -21.79 5.41
CA ARG A 137 12.42 -21.89 5.18
C ARG A 137 12.78 -23.28 4.69
N ILE A 138 13.61 -23.34 3.65
CA ILE A 138 14.15 -24.59 3.11
C ILE A 138 15.67 -24.47 3.07
N THR A 139 16.34 -25.41 3.70
CA THR A 139 17.80 -25.46 3.79
C THR A 139 18.31 -26.73 3.15
N ASN A 140 19.30 -26.59 2.28
CA ASN A 140 20.10 -27.70 1.81
C ASN A 140 21.18 -28.06 2.85
N SER A 141 21.33 -29.34 3.13
CA SER A 141 22.30 -29.87 4.11
C SER A 141 23.54 -30.49 3.46
N VAL A 142 23.58 -30.57 2.13
CA VAL A 142 24.72 -31.14 1.39
C VAL A 142 25.66 -30.04 0.91
N ALA A 143 26.93 -30.09 1.33
CA ALA A 143 27.93 -29.11 0.92
C ALA A 143 28.07 -29.04 -0.62
N GLY A 144 28.09 -27.82 -1.17
CA GLY A 144 28.20 -27.57 -2.61
C GLY A 144 26.88 -27.63 -3.40
N ASN A 145 25.81 -28.16 -2.82
CA ASN A 145 24.51 -28.17 -3.48
C ASN A 145 23.69 -26.89 -3.16
N GLY A 146 22.66 -26.65 -3.94
CA GLY A 146 21.66 -25.60 -3.69
C GLY A 146 20.26 -26.01 -4.14
N VAL A 147 19.28 -25.28 -3.62
CA VAL A 147 17.85 -25.44 -3.87
C VAL A 147 17.44 -24.59 -5.07
N VAL A 148 16.62 -25.19 -5.93
CA VAL A 148 16.02 -24.53 -7.09
C VAL A 148 14.52 -24.86 -7.13
N PHE A 149 13.75 -23.96 -7.72
CA PHE A 149 12.30 -24.11 -7.87
C PHE A 149 11.96 -24.04 -9.34
N ASP A 150 11.02 -24.89 -9.75
CA ASP A 150 10.47 -24.93 -11.09
C ASP A 150 8.94 -24.94 -11.02
N GLU A 151 8.32 -24.15 -11.89
CA GLU A 151 6.89 -23.99 -12.00
C GLU A 151 6.46 -24.36 -13.42
N PRO A 152 5.77 -25.48 -13.63
CA PRO A 152 5.39 -25.94 -14.96
C PRO A 152 4.38 -24.97 -15.61
N LEU A 153 4.65 -24.53 -16.83
CA LEU A 153 3.83 -23.52 -17.55
C LEU A 153 2.35 -23.92 -17.73
N ALA A 154 2.05 -25.21 -17.86
CA ALA A 154 0.69 -25.69 -18.14
C ALA A 154 -0.16 -25.89 -16.88
N ASN A 155 0.46 -26.09 -15.71
CA ASN A 155 -0.25 -26.31 -14.44
C ASN A 155 0.56 -25.75 -13.27
N GLN A 156 0.98 -24.49 -13.36
CA GLN A 156 1.79 -23.85 -12.33
C GLN A 156 1.05 -23.84 -10.99
N SER A 157 1.80 -23.88 -9.91
CA SER A 157 1.18 -23.77 -8.60
C SER A 157 0.56 -22.38 -8.42
N LEU A 158 -0.58 -22.30 -7.74
CA LEU A 158 -1.26 -21.04 -7.47
C LEU A 158 -1.87 -21.02 -6.08
N ARG A 159 -1.53 -19.98 -5.32
CA ARG A 159 -2.24 -19.53 -4.13
C ARG A 159 -2.26 -18.01 -4.11
N GLY A 160 -3.44 -17.40 -4.01
CA GLY A 160 -3.55 -15.94 -4.03
C GLY A 160 -2.97 -15.32 -5.31
N ASP A 161 -3.15 -15.99 -6.46
CA ASP A 161 -2.56 -15.65 -7.77
C ASP A 161 -1.02 -15.67 -7.83
N LYS A 162 -0.36 -16.38 -6.90
CA LYS A 162 1.10 -16.53 -6.86
C LYS A 162 1.55 -17.98 -6.89
N ALA A 163 2.64 -18.23 -7.61
CA ALA A 163 3.37 -19.49 -7.59
C ALA A 163 3.98 -19.79 -6.21
N PHE A 164 4.22 -21.06 -5.89
CA PHE A 164 4.64 -21.53 -4.58
C PHE A 164 5.88 -20.81 -4.05
N ALA A 165 6.97 -20.79 -4.82
CA ALA A 165 8.19 -20.12 -4.40
C ALA A 165 7.98 -18.60 -4.24
N HIS A 166 7.22 -17.98 -5.13
CA HIS A 166 6.90 -16.54 -5.07
C HIS A 166 5.99 -16.19 -3.89
N PHE A 167 4.99 -17.00 -3.59
CA PHE A 167 4.03 -16.79 -2.50
C PHE A 167 4.76 -16.76 -1.15
N PHE A 168 5.65 -17.70 -0.91
CA PHE A 168 6.48 -17.72 0.30
C PHE A 168 7.70 -16.80 0.22
N GLY A 169 8.07 -16.30 -0.96
CA GLY A 169 9.21 -15.42 -1.17
C GLY A 169 10.57 -16.11 -0.99
N LEU A 170 10.67 -17.39 -1.35
CA LEU A 170 11.79 -18.27 -1.04
C LEU A 170 13.12 -17.87 -1.70
N ASN A 171 13.05 -17.19 -2.82
CA ASN A 171 14.18 -16.64 -3.57
C ASN A 171 13.85 -15.22 -4.07
N ASN A 172 13.47 -14.33 -3.15
CA ASN A 172 13.21 -12.92 -3.49
C ASN A 172 14.50 -12.17 -3.85
N LEU A 173 14.44 -11.40 -4.94
CA LEU A 173 15.46 -10.42 -5.32
C LEU A 173 15.25 -9.10 -4.56
N VAL A 174 14.00 -8.69 -4.40
CA VAL A 174 13.60 -7.48 -3.68
C VAL A 174 12.93 -7.90 -2.38
N ASN A 175 13.55 -7.58 -1.26
CA ASN A 175 13.00 -7.81 0.08
C ASN A 175 12.25 -6.57 0.55
N SER A 176 11.26 -6.78 1.41
CA SER A 176 10.50 -5.70 2.04
C SER A 176 10.31 -5.98 3.52
N SER A 177 10.41 -4.92 4.34
CA SER A 177 10.04 -4.99 5.77
C SER A 177 8.53 -4.86 6.01
N GLN A 178 7.75 -4.58 4.96
CA GLN A 178 6.29 -4.48 4.97
C GLN A 178 5.68 -5.45 3.94
N GLN A 179 4.42 -5.85 4.14
CA GLN A 179 3.71 -6.68 3.16
C GLN A 179 3.61 -5.98 1.80
N THR A 180 4.17 -6.59 0.76
CA THR A 180 4.08 -6.08 -0.63
C THR A 180 2.83 -6.57 -1.34
N SER A 181 2.15 -7.59 -0.82
CA SER A 181 0.90 -8.09 -1.38
C SER A 181 -0.10 -8.37 -0.26
N PHE A 182 -1.38 -8.15 -0.56
CA PHE A 182 -2.50 -8.46 0.32
C PHE A 182 -3.29 -9.68 -0.15
N SER A 183 -2.79 -10.38 -1.18
CA SER A 183 -3.34 -11.65 -1.61
C SER A 183 -2.93 -12.74 -0.61
N THR A 184 -3.69 -12.87 0.47
CA THR A 184 -3.41 -13.81 1.56
C THR A 184 -3.59 -15.28 1.14
N GLY A 185 -4.35 -15.52 0.07
CA GLY A 185 -4.80 -16.86 -0.33
C GLY A 185 -5.69 -17.55 0.72
N LEU A 186 -6.21 -16.82 1.70
CA LEU A 186 -7.23 -17.32 2.63
C LEU A 186 -8.60 -17.31 1.93
N LYS A 187 -9.43 -18.29 2.26
CA LYS A 187 -10.81 -18.43 1.79
C LYS A 187 -11.80 -18.01 2.89
N SER A 188 -13.04 -17.70 2.52
CA SER A 188 -14.09 -17.33 3.48
C SER A 188 -14.35 -18.42 4.53
N THR A 189 -14.10 -19.68 4.20
CA THR A 189 -14.26 -20.83 5.09
C THR A 189 -13.09 -21.03 6.05
N ASP A 190 -11.94 -20.38 5.82
CA ASP A 190 -10.74 -20.58 6.62
C ASP A 190 -10.86 -19.90 7.99
N ALA A 191 -10.31 -20.53 9.02
CA ALA A 191 -10.27 -19.97 10.37
C ALA A 191 -9.49 -18.65 10.37
N HIS A 192 -10.09 -17.59 10.95
CA HIS A 192 -9.47 -16.27 10.88
C HIS A 192 -8.24 -16.11 11.78
N GLY A 193 -8.01 -16.98 12.78
CA GLY A 193 -6.80 -17.00 13.62
C GLY A 193 -6.55 -15.79 14.53
N PHE A 194 -7.35 -14.72 14.42
CA PHE A 194 -7.39 -13.61 15.39
C PHE A 194 -8.07 -14.00 16.70
N THR A 195 -7.75 -13.29 17.78
CA THR A 195 -8.41 -13.48 19.08
C THR A 195 -9.88 -13.07 18.99
N VAL A 196 -10.77 -13.97 19.38
CA VAL A 196 -12.21 -13.69 19.40
C VAL A 196 -12.51 -12.61 20.44
N GLY A 197 -13.29 -11.60 20.06
CA GLY A 197 -13.62 -10.46 20.92
C GLY A 197 -12.66 -9.28 20.81
N ASP A 198 -11.52 -9.42 20.12
CA ASP A 198 -10.69 -8.26 19.79
C ASP A 198 -11.46 -7.30 18.89
N THR A 199 -11.11 -6.02 18.96
CA THR A 199 -11.77 -4.96 18.20
C THR A 199 -10.78 -4.17 17.37
N PHE A 200 -11.18 -3.80 16.16
CA PHE A 200 -10.51 -2.79 15.35
C PHE A 200 -11.48 -1.66 15.02
N GLU A 201 -10.93 -0.48 14.74
CA GLU A 201 -11.73 0.71 14.45
C GLU A 201 -11.45 1.20 13.04
N MET A 202 -12.52 1.53 12.34
CA MET A 202 -12.49 2.05 10.99
C MET A 202 -13.39 3.26 10.87
N ARG A 203 -13.09 4.11 9.91
CA ARG A 203 -13.88 5.29 9.59
C ARG A 203 -14.11 5.43 8.11
N LEU A 204 -15.26 6.01 7.79
CA LEU A 204 -15.61 6.43 6.45
C LEU A 204 -15.42 7.94 6.35
N VAL A 205 -14.61 8.36 5.39
CA VAL A 205 -14.27 9.76 5.15
C VAL A 205 -14.87 10.18 3.81
N SER A 206 -15.51 11.34 3.78
CA SER A 206 -16.03 11.93 2.55
C SER A 206 -14.89 12.48 1.68
N PRO A 207 -15.12 12.77 0.39
CA PRO A 207 -14.11 13.37 -0.49
C PRO A 207 -13.52 14.69 0.03
N ASN A 208 -14.26 15.37 0.90
CA ASN A 208 -13.86 16.65 1.48
C ASN A 208 -13.10 16.48 2.80
N GLY A 209 -12.73 15.24 3.16
CA GLY A 209 -12.03 14.92 4.41
C GLY A 209 -12.93 14.91 5.66
N ALA A 210 -14.25 15.04 5.51
CA ALA A 210 -15.16 15.00 6.66
C ALA A 210 -15.42 13.56 7.10
N ILE A 211 -15.31 13.30 8.40
CA ILE A 211 -15.62 11.99 8.98
C ILE A 211 -17.14 11.80 8.93
N MET A 212 -17.59 10.77 8.22
CA MET A 212 -19.01 10.43 8.10
C MET A 212 -19.47 9.51 9.21
N THR A 213 -18.67 8.48 9.51
CA THR A 213 -18.96 7.55 10.59
C THR A 213 -17.68 6.87 11.05
N ASP A 214 -17.59 6.62 12.34
CA ASP A 214 -16.60 5.75 12.96
C ASP A 214 -17.32 4.47 13.41
N LYS A 215 -16.73 3.30 13.15
CA LYS A 215 -17.26 2.00 13.55
C LYS A 215 -16.18 1.17 14.23
N THR A 216 -16.56 0.57 15.34
CA THR A 216 -15.75 -0.43 16.04
C THR A 216 -16.28 -1.81 15.67
N ILE A 217 -15.44 -2.59 14.99
CA ILE A 217 -15.79 -3.94 14.54
C ILE A 217 -15.17 -4.94 15.51
N THR A 218 -15.99 -5.83 16.05
CA THR A 218 -15.55 -6.93 16.91
C THR A 218 -15.29 -8.17 16.07
N ILE A 219 -14.16 -8.83 16.31
CA ILE A 219 -13.80 -10.11 15.69
C ILE A 219 -14.76 -11.18 16.21
N PRO A 220 -15.64 -11.74 15.35
CA PRO A 220 -16.54 -12.82 15.73
C PRO A 220 -15.77 -14.13 15.89
N ALA A 221 -16.39 -15.14 16.50
CA ALA A 221 -15.88 -16.50 16.41
C ALA A 221 -16.08 -17.07 15.00
N GLY A 222 -15.16 -17.93 14.55
CA GLY A 222 -15.33 -18.75 13.35
C GLY A 222 -14.29 -18.48 12.27
N ASN A 223 -14.75 -18.10 11.08
CA ASN A 223 -13.95 -17.99 9.87
C ASN A 223 -13.88 -16.56 9.31
N ILE A 224 -13.09 -16.37 8.25
CA ILE A 224 -12.97 -15.08 7.54
C ILE A 224 -14.33 -14.58 7.05
N GLY A 225 -15.22 -15.47 6.60
CA GLY A 225 -16.58 -15.12 6.19
C GLY A 225 -17.43 -14.50 7.31
N ASN A 226 -17.21 -14.92 8.56
CA ASN A 226 -17.85 -14.28 9.71
C ASN A 226 -17.36 -12.84 9.91
N ILE A 227 -16.05 -12.57 9.76
CA ILE A 227 -15.52 -11.20 9.81
C ILE A 227 -16.13 -10.34 8.70
N ILE A 228 -16.21 -10.86 7.48
CA ILE A 228 -16.83 -10.14 6.34
C ILE A 228 -18.31 -9.83 6.63
N THR A 229 -19.02 -10.76 7.26
CA THR A 229 -20.41 -10.56 7.68
C THR A 229 -20.52 -9.47 8.75
N SER A 230 -19.62 -9.43 9.73
CA SER A 230 -19.56 -8.34 10.74
C SER A 230 -19.26 -6.99 10.10
N LEU A 231 -18.35 -6.94 9.12
CA LEU A 231 -18.04 -5.73 8.35
C LEU A 231 -19.24 -5.24 7.54
N ASN A 232 -20.03 -6.16 6.97
CA ASN A 232 -21.23 -5.88 6.18
C ASN A 232 -22.50 -5.67 7.01
N ASN A 233 -22.42 -5.72 8.34
CA ASN A 233 -23.59 -5.51 9.18
C ASN A 233 -24.11 -4.06 9.04
N GLY A 234 -25.42 -3.88 8.86
CA GLY A 234 -26.02 -2.56 8.67
C GLY A 234 -26.07 -1.68 9.94
N ALA A 235 -26.02 -2.28 11.14
CA ALA A 235 -26.05 -1.54 12.40
C ALA A 235 -24.64 -1.30 12.95
N THR A 236 -23.84 -2.36 13.05
CA THR A 236 -22.53 -2.35 13.69
C THR A 236 -21.37 -2.17 12.70
N GLY A 237 -21.59 -2.46 11.41
CA GLY A 237 -20.60 -2.36 10.34
C GLY A 237 -20.89 -1.24 9.35
N PHE A 238 -20.46 -1.43 8.11
CA PHE A 238 -20.59 -0.47 7.01
C PHE A 238 -21.60 -0.90 5.94
N GLY A 239 -22.45 -1.91 6.20
CA GLY A 239 -23.38 -2.45 5.20
C GLY A 239 -24.35 -1.43 4.58
N LEU A 240 -24.61 -0.31 5.26
CA LEU A 240 -25.42 0.79 4.72
C LEU A 240 -24.69 1.62 3.64
N TYR A 241 -23.35 1.66 3.71
CA TYR A 241 -22.52 2.50 2.86
C TYR A 241 -21.92 1.75 1.66
N GLY A 242 -21.84 0.43 1.76
CA GLY A 242 -21.24 -0.45 0.76
C GLY A 242 -21.12 -1.88 1.27
N SER A 243 -20.33 -2.69 0.56
CA SER A 243 -20.13 -4.10 0.88
C SER A 243 -18.66 -4.49 0.79
N PHE A 244 -18.23 -5.40 1.66
CA PHE A 244 -16.95 -6.08 1.62
C PHE A 244 -17.11 -7.46 1.00
N GLY A 245 -16.19 -7.81 0.11
CA GLY A 245 -16.07 -9.14 -0.47
C GLY A 245 -14.63 -9.64 -0.38
N LEU A 246 -14.45 -10.96 -0.38
CA LEU A 246 -13.14 -11.59 -0.52
C LEU A 246 -12.93 -11.88 -2.01
N ASP A 247 -11.85 -11.39 -2.60
CA ASP A 247 -11.49 -11.73 -3.97
C ASP A 247 -10.84 -13.13 -4.05
N ASN A 248 -10.63 -13.64 -5.27
CA ASN A 248 -9.99 -14.94 -5.50
C ASN A 248 -8.55 -15.00 -4.95
N GLY A 249 -7.90 -13.84 -4.82
CA GLY A 249 -6.58 -13.68 -4.23
C GLY A 249 -6.56 -13.80 -2.69
N GLY A 250 -7.72 -13.77 -2.04
CA GLY A 250 -7.84 -13.70 -0.58
C GLY A 250 -7.64 -12.29 -0.03
N ALA A 251 -7.73 -11.24 -0.86
CA ALA A 251 -7.76 -9.86 -0.39
C ALA A 251 -9.20 -9.42 -0.16
N ILE A 252 -9.43 -8.65 0.91
CA ILE A 252 -10.75 -8.10 1.20
C ILE A 252 -10.90 -6.78 0.44
N ARG A 253 -11.94 -6.69 -0.39
CA ARG A 253 -12.26 -5.53 -1.22
C ARG A 253 -13.52 -4.86 -0.72
N TRP A 254 -13.48 -3.53 -0.69
CA TRP A 254 -14.62 -2.67 -0.41
C TRP A 254 -15.28 -2.26 -1.73
N THR A 255 -16.59 -2.36 -1.83
CA THR A 255 -17.39 -1.88 -2.95
C THR A 255 -18.45 -0.93 -2.41
N PRO A 256 -18.29 0.40 -2.56
CA PRO A 256 -19.26 1.38 -2.07
C PRO A 256 -20.59 1.25 -2.80
N ASN A 257 -21.69 1.58 -2.11
CA ASN A 257 -23.02 1.72 -2.71
C ASN A 257 -23.07 2.93 -3.65
N SER A 258 -24.04 2.95 -4.56
CA SER A 258 -24.21 4.08 -5.48
C SER A 258 -24.45 5.39 -4.71
N GLY A 259 -23.70 6.44 -5.06
CA GLY A 259 -23.65 7.73 -4.36
C GLY A 259 -22.53 7.86 -3.32
N ASN A 260 -21.84 6.77 -2.97
CA ASN A 260 -20.74 6.74 -2.00
C ASN A 260 -19.38 6.42 -2.64
N GLU A 261 -19.28 6.45 -3.97
CA GLU A 261 -18.11 5.96 -4.72
C GLU A 261 -16.84 6.74 -4.42
N ALA A 262 -16.97 8.00 -4.02
CA ALA A 262 -15.85 8.86 -3.69
C ALA A 262 -15.47 8.81 -2.20
N MET A 263 -16.15 8.00 -1.38
CA MET A 263 -15.83 7.87 0.05
C MET A 263 -14.64 6.94 0.26
N LYS A 264 -13.75 7.34 1.17
CA LYS A 264 -12.54 6.59 1.52
C LYS A 264 -12.72 5.87 2.85
N LEU A 265 -12.32 4.61 2.88
CA LEU A 265 -12.29 3.82 4.11
C LEU A 265 -10.89 3.87 4.72
N GLU A 266 -10.82 4.21 6.01
CA GLU A 266 -9.57 4.30 6.74
C GLU A 266 -9.65 3.52 8.04
N MET A 267 -8.61 2.75 8.35
CA MET A 267 -8.53 2.07 9.64
C MET A 267 -7.77 2.96 10.62
N THR A 268 -8.40 3.29 11.75
CA THR A 268 -7.84 4.16 12.80
C THR A 268 -7.13 3.36 13.89
N LYS A 269 -7.55 2.12 14.12
CA LYS A 269 -6.95 1.20 15.09
C LYS A 269 -7.01 -0.23 14.57
N ASP A 270 -5.88 -0.93 14.62
CA ASP A 270 -5.81 -2.35 14.25
C ASP A 270 -6.02 -3.26 15.46
N THR A 271 -6.29 -4.53 15.17
CA THR A 271 -6.31 -5.65 16.12
C THR A 271 -4.90 -6.00 16.63
N ALA A 272 -4.83 -6.86 17.65
CA ALA A 272 -3.59 -7.57 17.95
C ALA A 272 -3.21 -8.51 16.78
N PRO A 273 -1.91 -8.80 16.60
CA PRO A 273 -1.46 -9.75 15.58
C PRO A 273 -2.14 -11.11 15.70
N ARG A 274 -2.30 -11.78 14.55
CA ARG A 274 -2.80 -13.15 14.49
C ARG A 274 -1.89 -14.06 15.33
N THR A 275 -2.46 -14.99 16.11
CA THR A 275 -1.66 -15.80 17.05
C THR A 275 -0.62 -16.64 16.29
N GLY A 276 0.68 -16.30 16.41
CA GLY A 276 1.78 -16.97 15.71
C GLY A 276 2.29 -16.28 14.44
N SER A 277 1.74 -15.11 14.08
CA SER A 277 2.26 -14.19 13.06
C SER A 277 2.60 -12.83 13.68
N THR A 278 3.37 -12.00 12.96
CA THR A 278 3.64 -10.62 13.35
C THR A 278 2.61 -9.63 12.81
N LEU A 279 1.68 -10.08 11.97
CA LEU A 279 0.75 -9.23 11.24
C LEU A 279 -0.62 -9.11 11.94
N ALA A 280 -1.07 -7.88 12.11
CA ALA A 280 -2.44 -7.55 12.50
C ALA A 280 -3.41 -7.57 11.30
N PHE A 281 -4.72 -7.57 11.57
CA PHE A 281 -5.77 -7.68 10.54
C PHE A 281 -5.61 -6.67 9.41
N GLY A 282 -5.44 -5.39 9.74
CA GLY A 282 -5.32 -4.36 8.72
C GLY A 282 -3.98 -4.32 8.02
N GLN A 283 -2.92 -4.85 8.63
CA GLN A 283 -1.64 -5.07 7.92
C GLN A 283 -1.74 -6.24 6.94
N LEU A 284 -2.45 -7.30 7.31
CA LEU A 284 -2.61 -8.52 6.50
C LEU A 284 -3.48 -8.30 5.26
N PHE A 285 -4.64 -7.67 5.44
CA PHE A 285 -5.58 -7.40 4.34
C PHE A 285 -5.40 -6.03 3.69
N GLY A 286 -4.43 -5.25 4.16
CA GLY A 286 -4.11 -3.96 3.58
C GLY A 286 -5.08 -2.84 3.95
N PHE A 287 -5.81 -2.95 5.05
CA PHE A 287 -6.65 -1.86 5.57
C PHE A 287 -5.84 -0.72 6.19
N SER A 288 -4.65 -1.00 6.70
CA SER A 288 -3.76 0.00 7.30
C SER A 288 -3.15 0.91 6.25
N GLN A 289 -3.59 2.18 6.20
CA GLN A 289 -2.99 3.18 5.31
C GLN A 289 -1.50 3.37 5.60
N GLY A 290 -1.11 3.38 6.88
CA GLY A 290 0.30 3.43 7.29
C GLY A 290 1.13 2.29 6.69
N ALA A 291 0.60 1.06 6.71
CA ALA A 291 1.27 -0.07 6.09
C ALA A 291 1.38 0.08 4.57
N ARG A 292 0.33 0.59 3.89
CA ARG A 292 0.36 0.82 2.43
C ARG A 292 1.38 1.89 2.02
N MET A 293 1.44 3.01 2.74
CA MET A 293 2.40 4.08 2.48
C MET A 293 3.85 3.64 2.75
N ALA A 294 4.07 2.87 3.82
CA ALA A 294 5.41 2.43 4.22
C ALA A 294 6.07 1.49 3.19
N ARG A 295 5.30 0.84 2.29
CA ARG A 295 5.86 -0.03 1.24
C ARG A 295 6.81 0.70 0.30
N GLY A 296 6.60 2.00 0.07
CA GLY A 296 7.45 2.81 -0.81
C GLY A 296 8.89 2.93 -0.29
N SER A 297 9.09 2.92 1.03
CA SER A 297 10.41 3.03 1.67
C SER A 297 10.90 1.72 2.29
N ALA A 298 10.07 0.67 2.31
CA ALA A 298 10.39 -0.61 2.94
C ALA A 298 11.21 -1.57 2.05
N LEU A 299 11.40 -1.24 0.76
CA LEU A 299 12.07 -2.11 -0.20
C LEU A 299 13.60 -2.03 -0.09
N SER A 300 14.24 -3.18 -0.26
CA SER A 300 15.69 -3.33 -0.35
C SER A 300 16.04 -4.47 -1.29
N VAL A 301 17.19 -4.39 -1.96
CA VAL A 301 17.72 -5.55 -2.70
C VAL A 301 18.20 -6.59 -1.69
N ASN A 302 18.02 -7.86 -2.01
CA ASN A 302 18.52 -8.96 -1.20
C ASN A 302 20.03 -8.79 -0.94
N SER A 303 20.41 -8.68 0.33
CA SER A 303 21.78 -8.37 0.75
C SER A 303 22.78 -9.43 0.29
N GLN A 304 22.36 -10.68 0.11
CA GLN A 304 23.22 -11.74 -0.40
C GLN A 304 23.57 -11.55 -1.88
N ILE A 305 22.63 -11.03 -2.67
CA ILE A 305 22.81 -10.73 -4.10
C ILE A 305 23.59 -9.42 -4.27
N ALA A 306 23.31 -8.43 -3.41
CA ALA A 306 24.06 -7.17 -3.40
C ALA A 306 25.55 -7.39 -3.06
N ALA A 307 25.86 -8.33 -2.16
CA ALA A 307 27.23 -8.70 -1.81
C ALA A 307 27.92 -9.58 -2.88
N ASP A 308 27.15 -10.43 -3.57
CA ASP A 308 27.66 -11.30 -4.63
C ASP A 308 26.67 -11.37 -5.81
N PRO A 309 26.89 -10.58 -6.88
CA PRO A 309 26.01 -10.57 -8.05
C PRO A 309 25.89 -11.91 -8.77
N ARG A 310 26.80 -12.87 -8.54
CA ARG A 310 26.69 -14.23 -9.12
C ARG A 310 25.49 -15.01 -8.59
N LYS A 311 24.92 -14.59 -7.45
CA LYS A 311 23.72 -15.18 -6.85
C LYS A 311 22.41 -14.66 -7.46
N LEU A 312 22.50 -13.77 -8.44
CA LEU A 312 21.33 -13.37 -9.23
C LEU A 312 20.86 -14.57 -10.07
N GLY A 313 19.59 -14.93 -9.95
CA GLY A 313 19.00 -16.02 -10.70
C GLY A 313 18.79 -15.64 -12.16
N LEU A 314 19.62 -16.18 -13.06
CA LEU A 314 19.55 -15.90 -14.51
C LEU A 314 19.05 -17.10 -15.32
N ALA A 315 19.23 -18.32 -14.79
CA ALA A 315 18.80 -19.55 -15.43
C ALA A 315 17.38 -19.93 -14.98
N MET A 316 16.59 -20.56 -15.85
CA MET A 316 15.29 -21.11 -15.46
C MET A 316 15.39 -22.64 -15.47
N PRO A 317 15.36 -23.31 -14.30
CA PRO A 317 15.36 -24.77 -14.27
C PRO A 317 14.09 -25.31 -14.95
N ASP A 318 14.22 -26.41 -15.67
CA ASP A 318 13.08 -27.25 -16.09
C ASP A 318 13.29 -28.62 -15.48
N LEU A 319 12.65 -28.87 -14.36
CA LEU A 319 12.75 -30.12 -13.62
C LEU A 319 11.75 -31.17 -14.14
N THR A 320 10.78 -30.76 -14.97
CA THR A 320 9.79 -31.68 -15.53
C THR A 320 10.43 -32.65 -16.52
N SER A 321 11.33 -32.15 -17.38
CA SER A 321 11.97 -32.92 -18.44
C SER A 321 13.32 -33.53 -18.04
N VAL A 322 13.98 -32.99 -17.01
CA VAL A 322 15.35 -33.38 -16.63
C VAL A 322 15.37 -34.60 -15.70
N ALA A 323 16.24 -35.55 -16.02
CA ALA A 323 16.53 -36.74 -15.21
C ALA A 323 17.58 -36.44 -14.12
N ILE A 324 17.59 -37.26 -13.06
CA ILE A 324 18.60 -37.16 -12.00
C ILE A 324 20.00 -37.42 -12.60
N GLY A 325 20.96 -36.56 -12.24
CA GLY A 325 22.34 -36.57 -12.73
C GLY A 325 22.58 -35.75 -14.00
N ALA A 326 21.52 -35.31 -14.71
CA ALA A 326 21.66 -34.44 -15.87
C ALA A 326 21.71 -32.96 -15.47
N ILE A 327 22.22 -32.12 -16.37
CA ILE A 327 22.33 -30.66 -16.16
C ILE A 327 20.92 -30.04 -16.20
N ALA A 328 20.44 -29.57 -15.05
CA ALA A 328 19.20 -28.81 -14.92
C ALA A 328 19.41 -27.29 -15.05
N LEU A 329 20.62 -26.81 -14.73
CA LEU A 329 20.99 -25.40 -14.88
C LEU A 329 22.21 -25.25 -15.79
N GLY A 330 22.03 -24.56 -16.92
CA GLY A 330 23.14 -24.22 -17.81
C GLY A 330 23.83 -22.92 -17.39
N LEU A 331 25.16 -22.89 -17.43
CA LEU A 331 25.98 -21.69 -17.15
C LEU A 331 25.69 -20.49 -18.06
N GLY A 332 25.14 -20.72 -19.26
CA GLY A 332 24.81 -19.69 -20.25
C GLY A 332 23.31 -19.43 -20.41
N ASP A 333 22.46 -19.97 -19.54
CA ASP A 333 21.02 -19.73 -19.63
C ASP A 333 20.69 -18.29 -19.21
N SER A 334 20.01 -17.58 -20.11
CA SER A 334 19.64 -16.16 -19.96
C SER A 334 18.12 -15.94 -19.95
N ARG A 335 17.32 -17.00 -19.90
CA ARG A 335 15.86 -16.92 -19.88
C ARG A 335 15.33 -16.14 -18.68
N GLY A 336 15.95 -16.27 -17.50
CA GLY A 336 15.62 -15.49 -16.31
C GLY A 336 15.86 -14.00 -16.50
N ALA A 337 16.98 -13.62 -17.13
CA ALA A 337 17.29 -12.22 -17.43
C ALA A 337 16.27 -11.60 -18.40
N GLN A 338 15.90 -12.34 -19.45
CA GLN A 338 14.88 -11.92 -20.41
C GLN A 338 13.51 -11.78 -19.75
N ALA A 339 13.12 -12.73 -18.89
CA ALA A 339 11.85 -12.68 -18.17
C ALA A 339 11.78 -11.47 -17.22
N ILE A 340 12.86 -11.12 -16.51
CA ILE A 340 12.91 -9.90 -15.67
C ILE A 340 12.75 -8.65 -16.55
N PHE A 341 13.36 -8.62 -17.72
CA PHE A 341 13.18 -7.51 -18.66
C PHE A 341 11.74 -7.42 -19.17
N ASP A 342 11.10 -8.55 -19.47
CA ASP A 342 9.72 -8.60 -19.96
C ASP A 342 8.70 -8.18 -18.90
N VAL A 343 9.00 -8.35 -17.60
CA VAL A 343 8.19 -7.79 -16.51
C VAL A 343 8.01 -6.28 -16.65
N THR A 344 9.03 -5.55 -17.11
CA THR A 344 8.94 -4.09 -17.29
C THR A 344 7.91 -3.67 -18.35
N LYS A 345 7.58 -4.58 -19.27
CA LYS A 345 6.59 -4.38 -20.35
C LYS A 345 5.23 -4.97 -20.01
N SER A 346 5.16 -5.85 -19.01
CA SER A 346 3.93 -6.50 -18.58
C SER A 346 2.93 -5.49 -17.99
N ARG A 347 1.63 -5.77 -18.15
CA ARG A 347 0.58 -4.98 -17.51
C ARG A 347 0.27 -5.59 -16.14
N LEU A 348 0.32 -4.76 -15.11
CA LEU A 348 0.01 -5.12 -13.73
C LEU A 348 -1.28 -4.41 -13.31
N ASN A 349 -2.02 -5.03 -12.39
CA ASN A 349 -3.22 -4.43 -11.81
C ASN A 349 -2.81 -3.61 -10.58
N PHE A 350 -2.96 -2.29 -10.67
CA PHE A 350 -2.69 -1.35 -9.58
C PHE A 350 -3.98 -0.94 -8.88
N TYR A 351 -3.94 -0.87 -7.54
CA TYR A 351 -5.05 -0.43 -6.72
C TYR A 351 -4.65 0.81 -5.91
N SER A 352 -5.40 1.90 -6.02
CA SER A 352 -5.14 3.14 -5.27
C SER A 352 -6.00 3.24 -4.02
N GLY A 353 -5.84 2.26 -3.14
CA GLY A 353 -6.58 2.17 -1.88
C GLY A 353 -7.78 1.23 -1.90
N LEU A 354 -8.54 1.29 -0.81
CA LEU A 354 -9.63 0.35 -0.55
C LEU A 354 -10.87 0.76 -1.34
N GLY A 355 -11.18 0.01 -2.39
CA GLY A 355 -12.41 0.17 -3.19
C GLY A 355 -12.26 0.95 -4.48
N VAL A 356 -11.03 1.22 -4.92
CA VAL A 356 -10.79 1.66 -6.30
C VAL A 356 -10.67 0.44 -7.20
N GLN A 357 -11.40 0.46 -8.33
CA GLN A 357 -11.30 -0.54 -9.39
C GLN A 357 -9.84 -0.65 -9.85
N GLY A 358 -9.31 -1.88 -9.87
CA GLY A 358 -7.93 -2.13 -10.30
C GLY A 358 -7.72 -1.63 -11.73
N ARG A 359 -6.68 -0.83 -11.95
CA ARG A 359 -6.30 -0.36 -13.29
C ARG A 359 -5.16 -1.21 -13.80
N SER A 360 -5.39 -1.93 -14.89
CA SER A 360 -4.34 -2.67 -15.59
C SER A 360 -3.50 -1.70 -16.40
N MET A 361 -2.22 -1.55 -16.07
CA MET A 361 -1.27 -0.70 -16.80
C MET A 361 0.16 -1.20 -16.67
N THR A 362 1.07 -0.73 -17.51
CA THR A 362 2.51 -1.01 -17.34
C THR A 362 3.08 -0.17 -16.19
N LEU A 363 4.25 -0.55 -15.67
CA LEU A 363 4.97 0.23 -14.66
C LEU A 363 5.22 1.67 -15.11
N GLY A 364 5.61 1.86 -16.38
CA GLY A 364 5.85 3.18 -16.97
C GLY A 364 4.58 4.01 -17.13
N GLU A 365 3.47 3.38 -17.55
CA GLU A 365 2.15 4.02 -17.61
C GLU A 365 1.69 4.50 -16.22
N PHE A 366 1.91 3.70 -15.17
CA PHE A 366 1.52 4.05 -13.80
C PHE A 366 2.28 5.28 -13.28
N VAL A 367 3.60 5.30 -13.41
CA VAL A 367 4.42 6.47 -13.01
C VAL A 367 4.01 7.72 -13.81
N SER A 368 3.76 7.57 -15.10
CA SER A 368 3.29 8.68 -15.95
C SER A 368 1.93 9.21 -15.50
N SER A 369 1.03 8.32 -15.04
CA SER A 369 -0.28 8.72 -14.53
C SER A 369 -0.19 9.50 -13.21
N ILE A 370 0.73 9.13 -12.31
CA ILE A 370 0.98 9.89 -11.07
C ILE A 370 1.53 11.27 -11.39
N ALA A 371 2.51 11.36 -12.31
CA ALA A 371 3.07 12.63 -12.72
C ALA A 371 2.01 13.54 -13.37
N GLY A 372 1.10 12.95 -14.16
CA GLY A 372 -0.05 13.66 -14.75
C GLY A 372 -1.01 14.20 -13.69
N ASP A 373 -1.44 13.38 -12.74
CA ASP A 373 -2.33 13.78 -11.64
C ASP A 373 -1.71 14.91 -10.80
N LEU A 374 -0.45 14.75 -10.39
CA LEU A 374 0.29 15.76 -9.65
C LEU A 374 0.39 17.07 -10.44
N GLY A 375 0.66 16.99 -11.74
CA GLY A 375 0.75 18.14 -12.63
C GLY A 375 -0.57 18.90 -12.70
N THR A 376 -1.70 18.21 -12.89
CA THR A 376 -3.03 18.82 -12.90
C THR A 376 -3.37 19.47 -11.56
N ARG A 377 -3.09 18.79 -10.44
CA ARG A 377 -3.35 19.33 -9.09
C ARG A 377 -2.50 20.56 -8.78
N THR A 378 -1.23 20.54 -9.17
CA THR A 378 -0.32 21.67 -9.02
C THR A 378 -0.83 22.87 -9.85
N ALA A 379 -1.20 22.65 -11.11
CA ALA A 379 -1.74 23.70 -11.97
C ALA A 379 -3.04 24.30 -11.42
N SER A 380 -3.95 23.47 -10.89
CA SER A 380 -5.18 23.96 -10.24
C SER A 380 -4.88 24.74 -8.95
N ALA A 381 -3.95 24.27 -8.12
CA ALA A 381 -3.55 24.96 -6.90
C ALA A 381 -2.90 26.32 -7.20
N GLU A 382 -2.05 26.38 -8.23
CA GLU A 382 -1.44 27.63 -8.70
C GLU A 382 -2.47 28.61 -9.23
N ALA A 383 -3.43 28.14 -10.05
CA ALA A 383 -4.54 28.97 -10.53
C ALA A 383 -5.37 29.54 -9.36
N ASN A 384 -5.72 28.70 -8.38
CA ASN A 384 -6.46 29.12 -7.19
C ASN A 384 -5.70 30.13 -6.34
N MET A 385 -4.39 29.95 -6.17
CA MET A 385 -3.52 30.90 -5.47
C MET A 385 -3.52 32.26 -6.19
N ASN A 386 -3.36 32.28 -7.51
CA ASN A 386 -3.36 33.50 -8.31
C ASN A 386 -4.70 34.24 -8.21
N SER A 387 -5.83 33.53 -8.29
CA SER A 387 -7.15 34.11 -8.07
C SER A 387 -7.32 34.69 -6.67
N ALA A 388 -6.92 33.96 -5.63
CA ALA A 388 -6.99 34.44 -4.25
C ALA A 388 -6.11 35.69 -4.02
N GLN A 389 -4.93 35.74 -4.63
CA GLN A 389 -4.04 36.90 -4.56
C GLN A 389 -4.65 38.12 -5.26
N ASN A 390 -5.30 37.94 -6.40
CA ASN A 390 -5.99 39.02 -7.10
C ASN A 390 -7.16 39.59 -6.27
N ILE A 391 -7.96 38.71 -5.66
CA ILE A 391 -9.06 39.11 -4.76
C ILE A 391 -8.53 39.87 -3.55
N LYS A 392 -7.42 39.41 -2.97
CA LYS A 392 -6.76 40.09 -1.85
C LYS A 392 -6.32 41.50 -2.25
N THR A 393 -5.63 41.64 -3.39
CA THR A 393 -5.16 42.95 -3.88
C THR A 393 -6.33 43.92 -4.14
N GLU A 394 -7.42 43.43 -4.73
CA GLU A 394 -8.64 44.22 -4.94
C GLU A 394 -9.28 44.66 -3.61
N ALA A 395 -9.38 43.74 -2.65
CA ALA A 395 -9.92 44.05 -1.31
C ALA A 395 -9.03 45.05 -0.56
N ASP A 396 -7.71 44.91 -0.61
CA ASP A 396 -6.75 45.84 -0.03
C ASP A 396 -6.86 47.24 -0.69
N THR A 397 -7.05 47.30 -2.01
CA THR A 397 -7.28 48.55 -2.75
C THR A 397 -8.58 49.22 -2.33
N ARG A 398 -9.69 48.46 -2.25
CA ARG A 398 -10.98 48.99 -1.77
C ARG A 398 -10.90 49.48 -0.34
N ARG A 399 -10.24 48.73 0.55
CA ARG A 399 -10.04 49.15 1.93
C ARG A 399 -9.24 50.45 1.97
N SER A 400 -8.13 50.53 1.22
CA SER A 400 -7.32 51.75 1.13
C SER A 400 -8.08 52.93 0.52
N ASN A 401 -9.05 52.72 -0.36
CA ASN A 401 -9.87 53.80 -0.92
C ASN A 401 -10.90 54.35 0.09
N ILE A 402 -11.37 53.52 1.02
CA ILE A 402 -12.34 53.93 2.05
C ILE A 402 -11.63 54.48 3.29
N GLU A 403 -10.57 53.83 3.75
CA GLU A 403 -9.75 54.26 4.89
C GLU A 403 -8.78 55.38 4.48
N GLY A 404 -8.54 55.54 3.18
CA GLY A 404 -7.67 56.57 2.63
C GLY A 404 -8.26 57.94 2.85
N VAL A 405 -7.53 58.76 3.60
CA VAL A 405 -7.85 60.17 3.79
C VAL A 405 -7.10 60.97 2.74
N ASN A 406 -7.81 61.74 1.93
CA ASN A 406 -7.17 62.66 1.00
C ASN A 406 -6.69 63.90 1.78
N LEU A 407 -5.38 64.02 1.97
CA LEU A 407 -4.76 65.11 2.73
C LEU A 407 -5.10 66.49 2.17
N ASP A 408 -5.28 66.64 0.86
CA ASP A 408 -5.66 67.92 0.25
C ASP A 408 -7.10 68.28 0.61
N GLU A 409 -7.99 67.30 0.62
CA GLU A 409 -9.40 67.48 1.01
C GLU A 409 -9.53 67.79 2.51
N GLU A 410 -8.74 67.12 3.35
CA GLU A 410 -8.66 67.45 4.78
C GLU A 410 -7.99 68.80 5.04
N LEU A 411 -7.00 69.22 4.23
CA LEU A 411 -6.39 70.54 4.35
C LEU A 411 -7.34 71.66 3.92
N ILE A 412 -8.17 71.43 2.91
CA ILE A 412 -9.26 72.34 2.53
C ILE A 412 -10.30 72.43 3.66
N LYS A 413 -10.74 71.29 4.22
CA LYS A 413 -11.64 71.27 5.38
C LYS A 413 -11.03 71.99 6.59
N LEU A 414 -9.74 71.76 6.87
CA LEU A 414 -9.01 72.43 7.94
C LEU A 414 -8.96 73.94 7.73
N THR A 415 -8.66 74.39 6.51
CA THR A 415 -8.63 75.81 6.16
C THR A 415 -10.02 76.43 6.29
N ALA A 416 -11.07 75.72 5.86
CA ALA A 416 -12.45 76.14 6.03
C ALA A 416 -12.84 76.22 7.52
N PHE A 417 -12.44 75.25 8.35
CA PHE A 417 -12.66 75.29 9.80
C PHE A 417 -11.89 76.43 10.47
N GLN A 418 -10.66 76.72 10.04
CA GLN A 418 -9.87 77.86 10.53
C GLN A 418 -10.52 79.20 10.15
N GLN A 419 -10.98 79.34 8.90
CA GLN A 419 -11.70 80.52 8.44
C GLN A 419 -13.02 80.70 9.19
N ALA A 420 -13.82 79.63 9.32
CA ALA A 420 -15.07 79.64 10.08
C ALA A 420 -14.83 80.02 11.54
N TYR A 421 -13.80 79.45 12.19
CA TYR A 421 -13.42 79.82 13.56
C TYR A 421 -13.04 81.30 13.67
N SER A 422 -12.25 81.81 12.73
CA SER A 422 -11.88 83.23 12.70
C SER A 422 -13.08 84.16 12.47
N ALA A 423 -14.04 83.74 11.64
CA ALA A 423 -15.28 84.46 11.39
C ALA A 423 -16.19 84.45 12.63
N SER A 424 -16.36 83.31 13.29
CA SER A 424 -17.07 83.18 14.56
C SER A 424 -16.42 84.03 15.65
N ALA A 425 -15.09 84.06 15.74
CA ALA A 425 -14.38 84.92 16.70
C ALA A 425 -14.61 86.42 16.43
N ARG A 426 -14.65 86.84 15.15
CA ARG A 426 -15.01 88.22 14.79
C ARG A 426 -16.48 88.53 15.07
N MET A 427 -17.40 87.59 14.85
CA MET A 427 -18.81 87.74 15.22
C MET A 427 -18.98 87.89 16.73
N ILE A 428 -18.27 87.07 17.53
CA ILE A 428 -18.28 87.19 18.99
C ILE A 428 -17.73 88.55 19.40
N LYS A 429 -16.63 89.00 18.79
CA LYS A 429 -16.06 90.31 19.07
C LYS A 429 -17.01 91.46 18.71
N ALA A 430 -17.67 91.38 17.54
CA ALA A 430 -18.68 92.36 17.15
C ALA A 430 -19.89 92.34 18.10
N ALA A 431 -20.33 91.16 18.56
CA ALA A 431 -21.38 91.05 19.56
C ALA A 431 -20.94 91.63 20.91
N ASP A 432 -19.71 91.40 21.34
CA ASP A 432 -19.12 91.97 22.57
C ASP A 432 -19.03 93.50 22.49
N GLU A 433 -18.60 94.04 21.35
CA GLU A 433 -18.60 95.47 21.06
C GLU A 433 -20.02 96.07 21.05
N MET A 434 -21.02 95.34 20.51
CA MET A 434 -22.43 95.74 20.58
C MET A 434 -22.97 95.71 22.02
N TYR A 435 -22.63 94.70 22.82
CA TYR A 435 -23.00 94.63 24.24
C TYR A 435 -22.36 95.78 25.03
N ALA A 436 -21.08 96.07 24.80
CA ALA A 436 -20.38 97.18 25.43
C ALA A 436 -21.00 98.54 25.04
N ALA A 437 -21.40 98.74 23.78
CA ALA A 437 -22.07 99.95 23.33
C ALA A 437 -23.46 100.13 23.98
N LEU A 438 -24.23 99.04 24.15
CA LEU A 438 -25.51 99.08 24.87
C LEU A 438 -25.33 99.37 26.36
N LEU A 439 -24.31 98.79 27.00
CA LEU A 439 -23.98 99.03 28.41
C LEU A 439 -23.46 100.46 28.67
N ALA A 440 -22.81 101.10 27.70
CA ALA A 440 -22.34 102.48 27.82
C ALA A 440 -23.44 103.53 27.54
N ALA A 441 -24.58 103.11 26.97
CA ALA A 441 -25.71 103.99 26.64
C ALA A 441 -26.74 104.13 27.77
N VAL A 442 -26.53 103.47 28.91
CA VAL A 442 -27.29 103.58 30.17
C VAL A 442 -26.35 104.11 31.24
#